data_AF-M1J748-F1
#
_entry.id   AF-M1J748-F1
#
_cell.length_a   1.000
_cell.length_b   1.000
_cell.length_c   1.000
_cell.angle_alpha   90.00
_cell.angle_beta   90.00
_cell.angle_gamma   90.00
#
_symmetry.space_group_name_H-M   'P 1'
#
loop_
_entity.id
_entity.type
_entity.pdbx_description
1 polymer ?
#
loop_
_entity_poly.entity_id
_entity_poly.type
_entity_poly.pdbx_seq_one_letter_code
_entity_poly.pdbx_strand_id
1 'polypeptide(L)'
;MRPATSRLLGWNIIAGIGYSFILTIAMFIISLVIKAFYPPTSIQVSPIISLYISPALGIIQLILLGLFGAFVSPIRTSVAEESLKQVRKLGIYTVIGYLGFSLLPYLFVVPYLQTYIGLVIAFNILNGAFSGTLTSVL
;
A
#
# COMPACT_ATOMS: atom_id res chain seq x y z
N MET A 1 -1.16 -23.62 -18.70
CA MET A 1 -0.67 -22.87 -17.53
C MET A 1 0.85 -22.81 -17.62
N ARG A 2 1.45 -21.64 -17.89
CA ARG A 2 2.91 -21.49 -17.73
C ARG A 2 3.17 -21.37 -16.22
N PRO A 3 3.99 -22.25 -15.60
CA PRO A 3 4.34 -22.08 -14.21
C PRO A 3 5.04 -20.73 -14.07
N ALA A 4 4.60 -19.91 -13.12
CA ALA A 4 5.32 -18.71 -12.74
C ALA A 4 6.76 -19.14 -12.43
N THR A 5 7.74 -18.67 -13.21
CA THR A 5 9.13 -18.94 -12.89
C THR A 5 9.39 -18.39 -11.49
N SER A 6 9.98 -19.19 -10.60
CA SER A 6 10.23 -18.82 -9.20
C SER A 6 10.91 -17.45 -9.08
N ARG A 7 11.74 -17.10 -10.06
CA ARG A 7 12.38 -15.79 -10.23
C ARG A 7 11.38 -14.64 -10.42
N LEU A 8 10.37 -14.81 -11.27
CA LEU A 8 9.36 -13.77 -11.52
C LEU A 8 8.47 -13.56 -10.29
N LEU A 9 8.13 -14.64 -9.60
CA LEU A 9 7.43 -14.58 -8.31
C LEU A 9 8.25 -13.79 -7.27
N GLY A 10 9.53 -14.12 -7.11
CA GLY A 10 10.42 -13.41 -6.19
C GLY A 10 10.51 -11.91 -6.50
N TRP A 11 10.65 -11.55 -7.77
CA TRP A 11 10.67 -10.14 -8.19
C TRP A 11 9.37 -9.40 -7.87
N ASN A 12 8.22 -10.00 -8.18
CA ASN A 12 6.93 -9.38 -7.92
C ASN A 12 6.68 -9.20 -6.42
N ILE A 13 7.08 -10.18 -5.59
CA ILE A 13 6.98 -10.05 -4.12
C ILE A 13 7.84 -8.90 -3.62
N ILE A 14 9.12 -8.84 -3.99
CA ILE A 14 10.03 -7.79 -3.53
C ILE A 14 9.54 -6.40 -4.00
N ALA A 15 9.12 -6.30 -5.25
CA ALA A 15 8.57 -5.06 -5.81
C ALA A 15 7.28 -4.64 -5.10
N GLY A 16 6.38 -5.60 -4.80
CA GLY A 16 5.14 -5.34 -4.07
C GLY A 16 5.40 -4.87 -2.64
N ILE A 17 6.38 -5.47 -1.95
CA ILE A 17 6.79 -5.03 -0.61
C ILE A 17 7.31 -3.60 -0.67
N GLY A 18 8.25 -3.32 -1.59
CA GLY A 18 8.81 -1.98 -1.78
C GLY A 18 7.73 -0.95 -2.07
N TYR A 19 6.78 -1.27 -2.96
CA TYR A 19 5.68 -0.37 -3.28
C TYR A 19 4.73 -0.14 -2.10
N SER A 20 4.42 -1.17 -1.31
CA SER A 20 3.61 -1.02 -0.10
C SER A 20 4.28 -0.06 0.91
N PHE A 21 5.60 -0.17 1.10
CA PHE A 21 6.34 0.77 1.95
C PHE A 21 6.28 2.21 1.43
N ILE A 22 6.38 2.42 0.11
CA ILE A 22 6.22 3.75 -0.50
C ILE A 22 4.83 4.31 -0.19
N LEU A 23 3.77 3.52 -0.31
CA LEU A 23 2.42 3.93 0.07
C LEU A 23 2.37 4.33 1.55
N THR A 24 2.93 3.52 2.45
CA THR A 24 2.97 3.82 3.89
C THR A 24 3.70 5.13 4.19
N ILE A 25 4.86 5.35 3.57
CA ILE A 25 5.64 6.59 3.74
C ILE A 25 4.82 7.79 3.25
N ALA A 26 4.16 7.67 2.09
CA ALA A 26 3.31 8.73 1.58
C ALA A 26 2.12 9.03 2.52
N MET A 27 1.46 7.99 3.05
CA MET A 27 0.37 8.14 4.04
C MET A 27 0.83 8.79 5.34
N PHE A 28 2.04 8.45 5.79
CA PHE A 28 2.65 9.04 6.96
C PHE A 28 2.99 10.52 6.75
N ILE A 29 3.62 10.87 5.63
CA ILE A 29 3.95 12.26 5.28
C ILE A 29 2.69 13.11 5.21
N ILE A 30 1.65 12.65 4.49
CA ILE A 30 0.41 13.45 4.39
C ILE A 30 -0.28 13.60 5.75
N SER A 31 -0.21 12.57 6.61
CA SER A 31 -0.73 12.65 7.98
C SER A 31 0.04 13.66 8.83
N LEU A 32 1.36 13.74 8.69
CA LEU A 32 2.18 14.77 9.34
C LEU A 32 1.82 16.17 8.87
N VAL A 33 1.68 16.36 7.55
CA VAL A 33 1.29 17.65 6.96
C VAL A 33 -0.06 18.08 7.51
N ILE A 34 -1.07 17.22 7.46
CA ILE A 34 -2.42 17.54 7.96
C ILE A 34 -2.37 17.84 9.46
N LYS A 35 -1.59 17.09 10.25
CA LYS A 35 -1.42 17.37 11.68
C LYS A 35 -0.79 18.73 11.96
N ALA A 36 0.13 19.18 11.13
CA ALA A 36 0.75 20.50 11.27
C ALA A 36 -0.22 21.64 10.97
N PHE A 37 -1.11 21.47 9.97
CA PHE A 37 -2.05 22.52 9.55
C PHE A 37 -3.42 22.47 10.25
N TYR A 38 -3.83 21.30 10.75
CA TYR A 38 -5.15 21.05 11.34
C TYR A 38 -5.08 20.21 12.63
N PRO A 39 -4.45 20.69 13.71
CA PRO A 39 -4.58 20.05 15.03
C PRO A 39 -6.06 20.07 15.50
N PRO A 40 -6.59 19.04 16.18
CA PRO A 40 -5.91 17.91 16.81
C PRO A 40 -6.05 16.57 16.06
N THR A 41 -5.57 16.46 14.81
CA THR A 41 -5.55 15.15 14.13
C THR A 41 -4.46 14.21 14.66
N SER A 42 -4.80 12.93 14.82
CA SER A 42 -3.83 11.87 15.15
C SER A 42 -3.02 11.43 13.92
N ILE A 43 -1.81 10.91 14.15
CA ILE A 43 -0.99 10.36 13.07
C ILE A 43 -1.52 8.97 12.75
N GLN A 44 -1.89 8.74 11.50
CA GLN A 44 -2.50 7.50 11.05
C GLN A 44 -1.97 7.12 9.68
N VAL A 45 -1.72 5.83 9.45
CA VAL A 45 -1.24 5.31 8.16
C VAL A 45 -2.31 4.51 7.40
N SER A 46 -3.43 4.18 8.07
CA SER A 46 -4.56 3.48 7.46
C SER A 46 -5.66 4.45 7.04
N PRO A 47 -5.97 4.57 5.73
CA PRO A 47 -7.03 5.44 5.24
C PRO A 47 -8.40 5.11 5.83
N ILE A 48 -8.69 3.81 6.02
CA ILE A 48 -9.97 3.35 6.55
C ILE A 48 -10.13 3.75 8.02
N ILE A 49 -9.10 3.52 8.86
CA ILE A 49 -9.15 3.98 10.27
C ILE A 49 -9.22 5.50 10.35
N SER A 50 -8.45 6.19 9.51
CA SER A 50 -8.48 7.65 9.43
C SER A 50 -9.88 8.18 9.15
N LEU A 51 -10.70 7.53 8.31
CA LEU A 51 -12.08 7.97 8.07
C LEU A 51 -12.93 8.00 9.36
N TYR A 52 -12.70 7.06 10.29
CA TYR A 52 -13.45 7.01 11.55
C TYR A 52 -12.95 8.03 12.58
N ILE A 53 -11.64 8.26 12.65
CA ILE A 53 -11.03 9.14 13.67
C ILE A 53 -10.99 10.60 13.20
N SER A 54 -10.64 10.84 11.94
CA SER A 54 -10.53 12.15 11.31
C SER A 54 -10.98 12.04 9.85
N PRO A 55 -12.28 12.25 9.56
CA PRO A 55 -12.84 12.06 8.23
C PRO A 55 -12.08 12.78 7.12
N ALA A 56 -11.61 14.01 7.39
CA ALA A 56 -10.81 14.78 6.43
C ALA A 56 -9.48 14.10 6.09
N LEU A 57 -8.75 13.60 7.09
CA LEU A 57 -7.51 12.85 6.88
C LEU A 57 -7.78 11.57 6.06
N GLY A 58 -8.82 10.83 6.41
CA GLY A 58 -9.19 9.60 5.71
C GLY A 58 -9.53 9.85 4.24
N ILE A 59 -10.31 10.90 3.94
CA ILE A 59 -10.64 11.28 2.56
C ILE A 59 -9.37 11.63 1.78
N ILE A 60 -8.48 12.45 2.36
CA ILE A 60 -7.22 12.84 1.68
C ILE A 60 -6.34 11.61 1.42
N GLN A 61 -6.23 10.70 2.40
CA GLN A 61 -5.47 9.46 2.24
C GLN A 61 -6.07 8.54 1.17
N LEU A 62 -7.40 8.45 1.07
CA LEU A 62 -8.07 7.69 0.00
C LEU A 62 -7.86 8.33 -1.37
N ILE A 63 -7.94 9.65 -1.48
CA ILE A 63 -7.63 10.37 -2.73
C ILE A 63 -6.19 10.09 -3.13
N LEU A 64 -5.23 10.23 -2.20
CA LEU A 64 -3.83 9.97 -2.46
C LEU A 64 -3.59 8.52 -2.92
N LEU A 65 -4.21 7.56 -2.24
CA LEU A 65 -4.14 6.15 -2.62
C LEU A 65 -4.73 5.91 -4.02
N GLY A 66 -5.85 6.54 -4.33
CA GLY A 66 -6.47 6.51 -5.67
C GLY A 66 -5.56 7.12 -6.75
N LEU A 67 -4.86 8.22 -6.45
CA LEU A 67 -3.87 8.82 -7.35
C LEU A 67 -2.70 7.88 -7.62
N PHE A 68 -2.18 7.19 -6.61
CA PHE A 68 -1.15 6.16 -6.79
C PHE A 68 -1.65 5.02 -7.69
N GLY A 69 -2.89 4.55 -7.49
CA GLY A 69 -3.51 3.56 -8.36
C GLY A 69 -3.66 4.05 -9.81
N ALA A 70 -4.11 5.29 -10.00
CA ALA A 70 -4.27 5.91 -11.31
C ALA A 70 -2.93 6.12 -12.02
N PHE A 71 -1.87 6.48 -11.28
CA PHE A 71 -0.53 6.70 -11.80
C PHE A 71 0.09 5.43 -12.40
N VAL A 72 -0.22 4.26 -11.83
CA VAL A 72 0.27 2.96 -12.32
C VAL A 72 -0.59 2.41 -13.48
N SER A 73 -1.70 3.07 -13.81
CA SER A 73 -2.65 2.62 -14.84
C SER A 73 -2.21 2.80 -16.30
N PRO A 74 -1.61 3.90 -16.78
CA PRO A 74 -1.41 4.08 -18.22
C PRO A 74 -0.32 3.15 -18.79
N ILE A 75 -0.67 2.33 -19.79
CA ILE A 75 0.28 1.60 -20.65
C ILE A 75 0.16 2.22 -22.03
N ARG A 76 1.15 3.02 -22.42
CA ARG A 76 1.14 3.76 -23.70
C ARG A 76 2.10 3.19 -24.74
N THR A 77 2.88 2.16 -24.41
CA THR A 77 3.94 1.64 -25.27
C THR A 77 3.70 0.16 -25.60
N SER A 78 3.86 -0.21 -26.87
CA SER A 78 3.77 -1.60 -27.35
C SER A 78 5.07 -2.38 -27.14
N VAL A 79 6.20 -1.69 -27.01
CA VAL A 79 7.55 -2.29 -26.95
C VAL A 79 7.80 -3.05 -25.63
N ALA A 80 7.08 -2.73 -24.55
CA ALA A 80 7.25 -3.36 -23.23
C ALA A 80 5.90 -3.77 -22.60
N GLU A 81 4.92 -4.07 -23.45
CA GLU A 81 3.52 -4.20 -23.02
C GLU A 81 3.32 -5.27 -21.94
N GLU A 82 3.95 -6.44 -22.05
CA GLU A 82 3.80 -7.52 -21.06
C GLU A 82 4.38 -7.14 -19.69
N SER A 83 5.58 -6.55 -19.65
CA SER A 83 6.21 -6.11 -18.40
C SER A 83 5.42 -4.97 -17.76
N LEU A 84 4.90 -4.03 -18.56
CA LEU A 84 4.07 -2.94 -18.07
C LEU A 84 2.71 -3.44 -17.55
N LYS A 85 2.14 -4.48 -18.16
CA LYS A 85 0.93 -5.15 -17.64
C LYS A 85 1.19 -5.78 -16.27
N GLN A 86 2.34 -6.40 -16.06
CA GLN A 86 2.71 -6.95 -14.74
C GLN A 86 2.87 -5.85 -13.69
N VAL A 87 3.59 -4.78 -14.00
CA VAL A 87 3.76 -3.63 -13.08
C VAL A 87 2.40 -3.01 -12.76
N ARG A 88 1.52 -2.87 -13.76
CA ARG A 88 0.16 -2.37 -13.56
C ARG A 88 -0.62 -3.23 -12.56
N LYS A 89 -0.68 -4.54 -12.81
CA LYS A 89 -1.37 -5.50 -11.94
C LYS A 89 -0.83 -5.45 -10.51
N LEU A 90 0.49 -5.46 -10.38
CA LEU A 90 1.17 -5.35 -9.09
C LEU A 90 0.72 -4.09 -8.34
N GLY A 91 0.83 -2.93 -8.97
CA GLY A 91 0.46 -1.67 -8.33
C GLY A 91 -1.02 -1.61 -7.92
N ILE A 92 -1.93 -2.08 -8.78
CA ILE A 92 -3.36 -2.13 -8.47
C ILE A 92 -3.62 -3.07 -7.28
N TYR A 93 -3.05 -4.28 -7.29
CA TYR A 93 -3.25 -5.23 -6.20
C TYR A 93 -2.62 -4.76 -4.88
N THR A 94 -1.44 -4.12 -4.92
CA THR A 94 -0.83 -3.52 -3.72
C THR A 94 -1.69 -2.39 -3.17
N VAL A 95 -2.24 -1.53 -4.04
CA VAL A 95 -3.13 -0.41 -3.64
C VAL A 95 -4.41 -0.93 -3.00
N ILE A 96 -5.07 -1.91 -3.61
CA ILE A 96 -6.31 -2.50 -3.08
C ILE A 96 -6.01 -3.23 -1.77
N GLY A 97 -4.96 -4.07 -1.75
CA GLY A 97 -4.55 -4.80 -0.55
C GLY A 97 -4.16 -3.88 0.60
N TYR A 98 -3.57 -2.72 0.31
CA TYR A 98 -3.20 -1.72 1.32
C TYR A 98 -4.40 -1.28 2.17
N LEU A 99 -5.59 -1.13 1.58
CA LEU A 99 -6.80 -0.77 2.32
C LEU A 99 -7.14 -1.76 3.43
N GLY A 100 -6.97 -3.05 3.17
CA GLY A 100 -7.23 -4.12 4.14
C GLY A 100 -6.05 -4.31 5.10
N PHE A 101 -4.84 -4.52 4.57
CA PHE A 101 -3.67 -4.83 5.39
C PHE A 101 -3.25 -3.68 6.32
N SER A 102 -3.44 -2.42 5.92
CA SER A 102 -3.12 -1.26 6.78
C SER A 102 -3.94 -1.21 8.08
N LEU A 103 -5.04 -1.98 8.19
CA LEU A 103 -5.82 -2.11 9.41
C LEU A 103 -5.09 -2.89 10.52
N LEU A 104 -4.10 -3.71 10.15
CA LEU A 104 -3.45 -4.67 11.04
C LEU A 104 -2.88 -4.06 12.34
N PRO A 105 -2.19 -2.89 12.34
CA PRO A 105 -1.73 -2.25 13.58
C PRO A 105 -2.85 -1.87 14.56
N TYR A 106 -4.09 -1.76 14.07
CA TYR A 106 -5.26 -1.29 14.82
C TYR A 106 -6.15 -2.43 15.31
N LEU A 107 -5.90 -3.67 14.86
CA LEU A 107 -6.58 -4.86 15.36
C LEU A 107 -6.13 -5.25 16.78
N PHE A 108 -5.06 -4.65 17.27
CA PHE A 108 -4.46 -4.93 18.57
C PHE A 108 -4.36 -3.65 19.40
N VAL A 109 -4.64 -3.75 20.70
CA VAL A 109 -4.34 -2.67 21.65
C VAL A 109 -2.87 -2.80 22.04
N VAL A 110 -2.04 -1.87 21.58
CA VAL A 110 -0.59 -1.98 21.70
C VAL A 110 -0.03 -0.86 22.60
N PRO A 111 0.54 -1.18 23.77
CA PRO A 111 1.07 -0.16 24.68
C PRO A 111 2.45 0.37 24.26
N TYR A 112 3.20 -0.39 23.44
CA TYR A 112 4.56 -0.07 23.03
C TYR A 112 4.63 0.37 21.57
N LEU A 113 5.31 1.49 21.33
CA LEU A 113 5.53 2.04 19.98
C LEU A 113 6.29 1.07 19.08
N GLN A 114 7.25 0.31 19.62
CA GLN A 114 8.04 -0.67 18.88
C GLN A 114 7.15 -1.75 18.27
N THR A 115 6.15 -2.22 19.02
CA THR A 115 5.21 -3.22 18.53
C THR A 115 4.32 -2.63 17.45
N TYR A 116 3.85 -1.39 17.60
CA TYR A 116 3.09 -0.70 16.55
C TYR A 116 3.91 -0.59 15.25
N ILE A 117 5.18 -0.16 15.33
CA ILE A 117 6.09 -0.10 14.17
C ILE A 117 6.29 -1.50 13.57
N GLY A 118 6.45 -2.53 14.40
CA GLY A 118 6.55 -3.92 13.95
C GLY A 118 5.32 -4.37 13.16
N LEU A 119 4.11 -4.03 13.61
CA LEU A 119 2.86 -4.32 12.89
C LEU A 119 2.76 -3.52 11.58
N VAL A 120 3.25 -2.28 11.55
CA VAL A 120 3.35 -1.48 10.32
C VAL A 120 4.27 -2.16 9.29
N ILE A 121 5.44 -2.61 9.71
CA ILE A 121 6.38 -3.36 8.86
C ILE A 121 5.72 -4.67 8.39
N ALA A 122 5.08 -5.40 9.30
CA ALA A 122 4.45 -6.68 9.01
C ALA A 122 3.35 -6.54 7.94
N PHE A 123 2.46 -5.56 8.04
CA PHE A 123 1.40 -5.42 7.04
C PHE A 123 1.96 -5.07 5.67
N ASN A 124 3.05 -4.30 5.59
CA ASN A 124 3.69 -3.97 4.32
C ASN A 124 4.29 -5.20 3.64
N ILE A 125 4.94 -6.06 4.43
CA ILE A 125 5.46 -7.34 3.96
C ILE A 125 4.32 -8.24 3.47
N LEU A 126 3.23 -8.35 4.25
CA LEU A 126 2.07 -9.17 3.90
C LEU A 126 1.35 -8.66 2.65
N ASN A 127 1.08 -7.36 2.56
CA ASN A 127 0.46 -6.73 1.40
C ASN A 127 1.33 -6.90 0.13
N GLY A 128 2.64 -6.70 0.27
CA GLY A 128 3.59 -6.89 -0.81
C GLY A 128 3.69 -8.33 -1.30
N ALA A 129 3.76 -9.29 -0.36
CA ALA A 129 3.74 -10.71 -0.69
C ALA A 129 2.42 -11.12 -1.35
N PHE A 130 1.28 -10.67 -0.83
CA PHE A 130 -0.05 -10.94 -1.38
C PHE A 130 -0.21 -10.36 -2.80
N SER A 131 0.16 -9.10 -3.02
CA SER A 131 0.06 -8.48 -4.34
C SER A 131 1.04 -9.08 -5.35
N GLY A 132 2.25 -9.42 -4.90
CA GLY A 132 3.25 -10.09 -5.73
C GLY A 132 2.83 -11.48 -6.18
N THR A 133 2.30 -12.30 -5.26
CA THR A 133 1.78 -13.63 -5.60
C THR A 133 0.58 -13.54 -6.53
N LEU A 134 -0.37 -12.63 -6.26
CA LEU A 134 -1.56 -12.45 -7.08
C LEU A 134 -1.21 -12.03 -8.51
N THR A 135 -0.24 -11.13 -8.68
CA THR A 135 0.27 -10.70 -9.99
C THR A 135 0.95 -11.83 -10.77
N SER A 136 1.63 -12.74 -10.07
CA SER A 136 2.30 -13.87 -10.70
C SER A 136 1.34 -15.00 -11.12
N VAL A 137 0.15 -15.06 -10.51
CA VAL A 137 -0.85 -16.10 -10.76
C VAL A 137 -1.94 -15.64 -11.74
N LEU A 138 -2.37 -14.38 -11.66
CA LEU A 138 -3.44 -13.79 -12.48
C LEU A 138 -2.91 -12.94 -13.63
#